data_AF-A0AAP3YGD5-F1
#
_entry.id   AF-A0AAP3YGD5-F1
#
_cell.length_a   1.000
_cell.length_b   1.000
_cell.length_c   1.000
_cell.angle_alpha   90.00
_cell.angle_beta   90.00
_cell.angle_gamma   90.00
#
_symmetry.space_group_name_H-M   'P 1'
#
loop_
_entity.id
_entity.type
_entity.pdbx_description
1 polymer ?
#
loop_
_entity_poly.entity_id
_entity_poly.type
_entity_poly.pdbx_seq_one_letter_code
_entity_poly.pdbx_strand_id
1 'polypeptide(L)'
;MYFISEPNDLIGKEIGFIHANRFCDSTIIVTKDGGVLIVKQVFDLDEDQTNTIVFNECRAKKELYENRYAKHELNRLKIITKKDWADYELKLKKAEEARQIEYQKKKEERERLEYERLKLKFEGK
;
A
#
# COMPACT_ATOMS: atom_id res chain seq x y z
N MET A 1 -10.20 -1.15 5.46
CA MET A 1 -9.11 -0.20 5.17
C MET A 1 -8.36 -0.63 3.92
N TYR A 2 -8.11 0.32 3.01
CA TYR A 2 -7.25 0.17 1.83
C TYR A 2 -6.58 1.52 1.52
N PHE A 3 -5.47 1.51 0.79
CA PHE A 3 -4.74 2.72 0.42
C PHE A 3 -4.97 3.06 -1.04
N ILE A 4 -5.28 4.32 -1.30
CA ILE A 4 -5.53 4.86 -2.64
C ILE A 4 -4.21 5.39 -3.19
N SER A 5 -3.82 4.93 -4.37
CA SER A 5 -2.60 5.37 -5.07
C SER A 5 -2.86 6.43 -6.13
N GLU A 6 -4.09 6.55 -6.63
CA GLU A 6 -4.45 7.52 -7.67
C GLU A 6 -5.56 8.46 -7.17
N PRO A 7 -5.42 9.80 -7.31
CA PRO A 7 -6.45 10.73 -6.82
C PRO A 7 -7.82 10.54 -7.50
N ASN A 8 -7.84 10.04 -8.75
CA ASN A 8 -9.07 9.77 -9.49
C ASN A 8 -9.94 8.69 -8.81
N ASP A 9 -9.36 7.81 -8.01
CA ASP A 9 -10.12 6.79 -7.26
C ASP A 9 -10.97 7.41 -6.14
N LEU A 10 -10.81 8.71 -5.83
CA LEU A 10 -11.71 9.44 -4.93
C LEU A 10 -13.02 9.87 -5.60
N ILE A 11 -13.11 9.85 -6.93
CA ILE A 11 -14.31 10.31 -7.64
C ILE A 11 -15.51 9.46 -7.23
N GLY A 12 -16.57 10.12 -6.75
CA GLY A 12 -17.80 9.47 -6.29
C GLY A 12 -17.71 8.85 -4.89
N LYS A 13 -16.58 8.98 -4.18
CA LYS A 13 -16.46 8.53 -2.78
C LYS A 13 -16.87 9.63 -1.80
N GLU A 14 -17.52 9.22 -0.72
CA GLU A 14 -17.84 10.12 0.39
C GLU A 14 -16.65 10.27 1.33
N ILE A 15 -16.21 11.51 1.54
CA ILE A 15 -15.15 11.82 2.50
C ILE A 15 -15.70 11.76 3.92
N GLY A 16 -15.03 11.00 4.80
CA GLY A 16 -15.39 10.87 6.21
C GLY A 16 -14.47 11.65 7.14
N PHE A 17 -13.21 11.89 6.74
CA PHE A 17 -12.23 12.61 7.54
C PHE A 17 -11.16 13.25 6.65
N ILE A 18 -10.77 14.49 6.98
CA ILE A 18 -9.66 15.19 6.34
C ILE A 18 -8.76 15.74 7.44
N HIS A 19 -7.46 15.50 7.30
CA HIS A 19 -6.43 16.15 8.08
C HIS A 19 -5.50 16.92 7.13
N ALA A 20 -5.80 18.20 6.98
CA ALA A 20 -5.03 19.16 6.17
C ALA A 20 -4.63 20.32 7.09
N ASN A 21 -3.43 20.26 7.66
CA ASN A 21 -2.90 21.33 8.52
C ASN A 21 -1.70 21.98 7.81
N ARG A 22 -1.58 23.31 7.91
CA ARG A 22 -0.49 24.10 7.32
C ARG A 22 0.90 23.68 7.82
N PHE A 23 0.98 23.03 8.98
CA PHE A 23 2.22 22.52 9.56
C PHE A 23 2.44 21.02 9.32
N CYS A 24 1.51 20.33 8.65
CA CYS A 24 1.67 18.91 8.34
C CYS A 24 2.40 18.75 7.01
N ASP A 25 3.37 17.85 7.01
CA ASP A 25 4.13 17.47 5.81
C ASP A 25 3.26 16.82 4.73
N SER A 26 2.08 16.31 5.09
CA SER A 26 1.16 15.63 4.20
C SER A 26 -0.30 15.92 4.58
N THR A 27 -1.18 15.87 3.59
CA THR A 27 -2.63 15.91 3.76
C THR A 27 -3.19 14.50 3.71
N ILE A 28 -3.93 14.12 4.76
CA ILE A 28 -4.56 12.81 4.89
C ILE A 28 -6.05 12.97 4.56
N ILE A 29 -6.54 12.20 3.61
CA ILE A 29 -7.94 12.17 3.19
C ILE A 29 -8.43 10.73 3.40
N VAL A 30 -9.49 10.57 4.18
CA VAL A 30 -10.08 9.25 4.45
C VAL A 30 -11.56 9.26 4.10
N THR A 31 -11.93 8.27 3.30
CA THR A 31 -13.31 8.03 2.84
C THR A 31 -14.08 7.21 3.88
N LYS A 32 -15.42 7.33 3.88
CA LYS A 32 -16.27 6.63 4.88
C LYS A 32 -16.17 5.11 4.79
N ASP A 33 -15.86 4.56 3.62
CA ASP A 33 -15.61 3.12 3.39
C ASP A 33 -14.18 2.68 3.78
N GLY A 34 -13.37 3.59 4.34
CA GLY A 34 -12.05 3.29 4.87
C GLY A 34 -10.92 3.27 3.83
N GLY A 35 -11.12 3.91 2.68
CA GLY A 35 -10.06 4.22 1.73
C GLY A 35 -9.24 5.42 2.20
N VAL A 36 -7.91 5.29 2.18
CA VAL A 36 -6.97 6.30 2.68
C VAL A 36 -6.13 6.82 1.52
N LEU A 37 -6.21 8.12 1.26
CA LEU A 37 -5.31 8.84 0.37
C LEU A 37 -4.42 9.77 1.19
N ILE A 38 -3.12 9.75 0.94
CA ILE A 38 -2.18 10.70 1.55
C ILE A 38 -1.40 11.40 0.44
N VAL A 39 -1.43 12.73 0.45
CA VAL A 39 -0.79 13.56 -0.55
C VAL A 39 0.16 14.56 0.10
N LYS A 40 1.31 14.80 -0.51
CA LYS A 40 2.29 15.78 -0.08
C LYS A 40 2.58 16.75 -1.22
N GLN A 41 2.54 18.04 -0.92
CA GLN A 41 3.08 19.05 -1.84
C GLN A 41 4.60 19.13 -1.62
N VAL A 42 5.35 19.10 -2.72
CA VAL A 42 6.79 19.27 -2.74
C VAL A 42 7.09 20.46 -3.63
N PHE A 43 7.82 21.43 -3.08
CA PHE A 43 8.31 22.56 -3.84
C PHE A 43 9.63 22.18 -4.48
N ASP A 44 9.70 22.26 -5.80
CA ASP A 44 10.95 22.11 -6.54
C ASP A 44 11.59 23.50 -6.68
N LEU A 45 12.75 23.69 -6.03
CA LEU A 45 13.48 24.97 -6.04
C LEU A 45 14.09 25.27 -7.41
N ASP A 46 14.32 24.25 -8.24
CA ASP A 46 14.99 24.43 -9.54
C ASP A 46 13.99 24.75 -10.66
N GLU A 47 12.72 24.31 -10.51
CA GLU A 47 11.68 24.49 -11.53
C GLU A 47 10.63 25.56 -11.18
N ASP A 48 10.73 26.23 -10.03
CA ASP A 48 9.70 27.13 -9.48
C ASP A 48 8.28 26.51 -9.50
N GLN A 49 8.21 25.18 -9.44
CA GLN A 49 6.99 24.40 -9.57
C GLN A 49 6.67 23.65 -8.29
N THR A 50 5.39 23.65 -7.94
CA THR A 50 4.87 22.85 -6.82
C THR A 50 4.29 21.55 -7.36
N ASN A 51 4.96 20.45 -7.06
CA ASN A 51 4.52 19.11 -7.43
C ASN A 51 3.69 18.47 -6.32
N THR A 52 2.65 17.72 -6.67
CA THR A 52 1.87 16.93 -5.72
C THR A 52 2.25 15.46 -5.83
N ILE A 53 2.73 14.89 -4.74
CA ILE A 53 3.11 13.49 -4.65
C ILE A 53 2.04 12.73 -3.88
N VAL A 54 1.51 11.67 -4.48
CA VAL A 54 0.66 10.70 -3.79
C VAL A 54 1.54 9.65 -3.14
N PHE A 55 1.31 9.39 -1.85
CA PHE A 55 2.07 8.38 -1.15
C PHE A 55 1.63 6.98 -1.59
N ASN A 56 2.60 6.13 -1.93
CA ASN A 56 2.34 4.72 -2.12
C ASN A 56 1.87 4.06 -0.80
N GLU A 57 1.32 2.85 -0.90
CA GLU A 57 0.75 2.13 0.24
C GLU A 57 1.70 2.05 1.45
N CYS A 58 2.98 1.76 1.23
CA CYS A 58 3.97 1.63 2.30
C CYS A 58 4.19 2.97 3.04
N ARG A 59 4.37 4.07 2.30
CA ARG A 59 4.54 5.41 2.88
C ARG A 59 3.26 5.90 3.54
N ALA A 60 2.11 5.69 2.90
CA ALA A 60 0.82 6.10 3.43
C ALA A 60 0.48 5.35 4.74
N LYS A 61 0.76 4.04 4.78
CA LYS A 61 0.64 3.23 5.99
C LYS A 61 1.52 3.80 7.11
N LYS A 62 2.79 4.08 6.83
CA LYS A 62 3.73 4.62 7.82
C LYS A 62 3.24 5.97 8.36
N GLU A 63 2.89 6.90 7.48
CA GLU A 63 2.40 8.23 7.83
C GLU A 63 1.15 8.16 8.71
N LEU A 64 0.15 7.38 8.29
CA LEU A 64 -1.07 7.19 9.07
C LEU A 64 -0.78 6.44 10.38
N TYR A 65 0.21 5.55 10.40
CA TYR A 65 0.60 4.84 11.60
C TYR A 65 1.25 5.76 12.65
N GLU A 66 2.11 6.67 12.20
CA GLU A 66 2.85 7.58 13.08
C GLU A 66 1.98 8.76 13.55
N ASN A 67 0.96 9.15 12.76
CA ASN A 67 0.03 10.21 13.11
C ASN A 67 -0.99 9.77 14.20
N ARG A 68 -0.61 9.97 15.46
CA ARG A 68 -1.44 9.65 16.64
C ARG A 68 -2.80 10.34 16.63
N TYR A 69 -2.84 11.60 16.18
CA TYR A 69 -4.07 12.39 16.12
C TYR A 69 -5.05 11.79 15.10
N ALA A 70 -4.61 11.59 13.86
CA ALA A 70 -5.44 11.00 12.81
C ALA A 70 -5.97 9.62 13.23
N LYS A 71 -5.13 8.78 13.83
CA LYS A 71 -5.56 7.48 14.39
C LYS A 71 -6.67 7.61 15.42
N HIS A 72 -6.51 8.52 16.38
CA HIS A 72 -7.49 8.73 17.43
C HIS A 72 -8.83 9.19 16.84
N GLU A 73 -8.79 10.17 15.95
CA GLU A 73 -9.98 10.73 15.31
C GLU A 73 -10.70 9.72 14.43
N LEU A 74 -9.96 8.96 13.62
CA LEU A 74 -10.55 7.92 12.76
C LEU A 74 -11.23 6.81 13.56
N ASN A 75 -10.64 6.42 14.70
CA ASN A 75 -11.25 5.47 15.61
C ASN A 75 -12.48 6.06 16.31
N ARG A 76 -12.43 7.34 16.72
CA ARG A 76 -13.57 8.06 17.31
C ARG A 76 -14.74 8.14 16.34
N LEU A 77 -14.47 8.41 15.07
CA LEU A 77 -15.45 8.48 13.98
C LEU A 77 -15.91 7.09 13.49
N LYS A 78 -15.30 6.00 14.00
CA LYS A 78 -15.57 4.61 13.59
C LYS A 78 -15.36 4.34 12.10
N ILE A 79 -14.51 5.13 11.44
CA ILE A 79 -14.18 4.96 10.01
C ILE A 79 -13.08 3.91 9.85
N ILE A 80 -12.02 4.02 10.66
CA ILE A 80 -10.94 3.04 10.76
C ILE A 80 -10.72 2.73 12.22
N THR A 81 -11.04 1.50 12.60
CA THR A 81 -10.92 0.99 13.97
C THR A 81 -9.68 0.12 14.15
N LYS A 82 -9.37 -0.24 15.40
CA LYS A 82 -8.31 -1.22 15.70
C LYS A 82 -8.49 -2.55 14.97
N LYS A 83 -9.74 -2.98 14.75
CA LYS A 83 -10.05 -4.20 14.01
C LYS A 83 -9.65 -4.07 12.54
N ASP A 84 -9.94 -2.94 11.91
CA ASP A 84 -9.58 -2.70 10.51
C ASP A 84 -8.07 -2.76 10.27
N TRP A 85 -7.28 -2.28 11.23
CA TRP A 85 -5.82 -2.42 11.21
C TRP A 85 -5.38 -3.88 11.27
N ALA A 86 -5.94 -4.65 12.21
CA ALA A 86 -5.61 -6.07 12.36
C ALA A 86 -6.01 -6.89 11.12
N ASP A 87 -7.20 -6.64 10.57
CA ASP A 87 -7.69 -7.31 9.36
C ASP A 87 -6.82 -6.99 8.15
N TYR A 88 -6.37 -5.73 8.03
CA TYR A 88 -5.46 -5.31 6.97
C TYR A 88 -4.07 -5.97 7.09
N GLU A 89 -3.49 -6.04 8.29
CA GLU A 89 -2.22 -6.74 8.50
C GLU A 89 -2.31 -8.23 8.22
N LEU A 90 -3.42 -8.87 8.61
CA LEU A 90 -3.67 -10.27 8.30
C LEU A 90 -3.77 -10.51 6.79
N LYS A 91 -4.44 -9.62 6.05
CA LYS A 91 -4.50 -9.69 4.57
C LYS A 91 -3.11 -9.62 3.94
N LEU A 92 -2.25 -8.70 4.40
CA LEU A 92 -0.89 -8.57 3.91
C LEU A 92 -0.07 -9.85 4.16
N LYS A 93 -0.16 -10.45 5.36
CA LYS A 93 0.52 -11.70 5.67
C LYS A 93 0.08 -12.84 4.74
N LYS A 94 -1.22 -13.01 4.54
CA LYS A 94 -1.76 -14.03 3.62
C LYS A 94 -1.31 -13.83 2.17
N ALA A 95 -1.28 -12.57 1.71
CA ALA A 95 -0.82 -12.25 0.36
C ALA A 95 0.68 -12.53 0.19
N GLU A 96 1.48 -12.29 1.23
CA GLU A 96 2.90 -12.62 1.25
C GLU A 96 3.14 -14.13 1.22
N GLU A 97 2.45 -14.88 2.08
CA GLU A 97 2.51 -16.35 2.10
C GLU A 97 2.12 -16.95 0.74
N ALA A 98 1.05 -16.45 0.11
CA ALA A 98 0.64 -16.88 -1.22
C ALA A 98 1.71 -16.61 -2.29
N ARG A 99 2.34 -15.42 -2.26
CA ARG A 99 3.44 -15.07 -3.17
C ARG A 99 4.66 -15.97 -2.97
N GLN A 100 4.99 -16.31 -1.73
CA GLN A 100 6.10 -17.22 -1.41
C GLN A 100 5.84 -18.64 -1.93
N ILE A 101 4.61 -19.15 -1.75
CA ILE A 101 4.20 -20.46 -2.28
C ILE A 101 4.28 -20.48 -3.81
N GLU A 102 3.77 -19.45 -4.48
CA GLU A 102 3.81 -19.35 -5.94
C GLU A 102 5.25 -19.25 -6.45
N TYR A 103 6.09 -18.44 -5.78
CA TYR A 103 7.51 -18.32 -6.11
C TYR A 103 8.23 -19.65 -5.98
N GLN A 104 7.98 -20.39 -4.90
CA GLN A 104 8.58 -21.71 -4.67
C GLN A 104 8.15 -22.72 -5.75
N LYS A 105 6.86 -22.75 -6.11
CA LYS A 105 6.37 -23.60 -7.22
C LYS A 105 7.05 -23.28 -8.55
N LYS A 106 7.15 -21.99 -8.90
CA LYS A 106 7.84 -21.55 -10.13
C LYS A 106 9.34 -21.85 -10.10
N LYS A 107 9.94 -21.93 -8.92
CA LYS A 107 11.35 -22.30 -8.74
C LYS A 107 11.52 -23.80 -8.99
N GLU A 108 10.72 -24.63 -8.35
CA GLU A 108 10.73 -26.09 -8.52
C GLU A 108 10.44 -26.51 -9.96
N GLU A 109 9.49 -25.86 -10.63
CA GLU A 109 9.20 -26.11 -12.04
C GLU A 109 10.40 -25.77 -12.95
N ARG A 110 11.07 -24.63 -12.69
CA ARG A 110 12.28 -24.24 -13.42
C ARG A 110 13.43 -25.23 -13.20
N GLU A 111 13.67 -25.64 -11.96
CA GLU A 111 14.69 -26.62 -11.61
C GLU A 111 14.40 -27.99 -12.26
N ARG A 112 13.14 -28.41 -12.32
CA ARG A 112 12.74 -29.65 -13.00
C ARG A 112 12.98 -29.59 -14.51
N LEU A 113 12.56 -28.50 -15.17
CA LEU A 113 12.80 -28.30 -16.61
C LEU A 113 14.30 -28.27 -16.93
N GLU A 114 15.09 -27.64 -16.06
CA GLU A 114 16.55 -27.58 -16.20
C GLU A 114 17.18 -28.97 -16.02
N TYR A 115 16.73 -29.74 -15.03
CA TYR A 115 17.16 -31.13 -14.84
C TYR A 115 16.83 -32.01 -16.05
N GLU A 116 15.61 -31.95 -16.58
CA GLU A 116 15.21 -32.73 -17.76
C GLU A 116 16.05 -32.34 -18.99
N ARG A 117 16.32 -31.04 -19.18
CA ARG A 117 17.22 -30.54 -20.25
C ARG A 117 18.64 -31.08 -20.10
N LEU A 118 19.19 -31.06 -18.89
CA LEU A 118 20.54 -31.56 -18.62
C LEU A 118 20.62 -33.07 -18.81
N LYS A 119 19.61 -33.82 -18.33
CA LYS A 119 19.51 -35.26 -18.50
C LYS A 119 19.54 -35.66 -19.97
N LEU A 120 18.71 -35.03 -20.81
CA LEU A 120 18.71 -35.25 -22.26
C LEU A 120 20.06 -34.92 -22.91
N LYS A 121 20.75 -33.88 -22.42
CA LYS A 121 22.05 -33.45 -22.96
C LYS A 121 23.20 -34.41 -22.63
N PHE A 122 23.17 -35.06 -21.46
CA PHE A 122 24.30 -35.84 -20.95
C PHE A 122 24.08 -37.35 -20.91
N GLU A 123 22.84 -37.85 -20.84
CA GLU A 123 22.52 -39.29 -20.89
C GLU A 123 22.12 -39.77 -22.30
N GLY A 124 22.02 -38.87 -23.28
CA GLY A 124 21.77 -39.20 -24.69
C GLY A 124 23.01 -39.57 -25.51
N LYS A 125 24.12 -39.94 -24.86
CA LYS A 125 25.35 -40.47 -25.45
C LYS A 125 25.61 -41.88 -24.93
#